data_AF-A0A9D6RDM9-F1
#
_entry.id   AF-A0A9D6RDM9-F1
#
_cell.length_a   1.000
_cell.length_b   1.000
_cell.length_c   1.000
_cell.angle_alpha   90.00
_cell.angle_beta   90.00
_cell.angle_gamma   90.00
#
_symmetry.space_group_name_H-M   'P 1'
#
loop_
_entity.id
_entity.type
_entity.pdbx_description
1 polymer ?
#
loop_
_entity_poly.entity_id
_entity_poly.type
_entity_poly.pdbx_seq_one_letter_code
_entity_poly.pdbx_strand_id
1 'polypeptide(L)'
;MDETAGAVRWLRVSYWTGAVTDALAAVQMLIPSLFAFGNGLPAFAPGSDYRFAMGMGASLMLGWTVLLLWADRRPIARRGVLLITIVPVIVGLAINDLVAVRAGFLPARSQAPVWVLQLVLAALFAVSYRRGGRVAAD
;
A
#
# COMPACT_ATOMS: atom_id res chain seq x y z
N MET A 1 -8.36 -2.60 30.67
CA MET A 1 -8.72 -1.31 30.01
C MET A 1 -7.61 -0.76 29.10
N ASP A 2 -6.33 -1.02 29.38
CA ASP A 2 -5.21 -0.45 28.58
C ASP A 2 -5.00 -1.17 27.22
N GLU A 3 -5.19 -2.49 27.17
CA GLU A 3 -4.88 -3.28 25.97
C GLU A 3 -5.80 -2.99 24.78
N THR A 4 -7.11 -2.82 25.00
CA THR A 4 -8.08 -2.45 23.96
C THR A 4 -7.77 -1.08 23.35
N ALA A 5 -7.48 -0.10 24.20
CA ALA A 5 -7.13 1.25 23.76
C ALA A 5 -5.83 1.24 22.94
N GLY A 6 -4.83 0.46 23.39
CA GLY A 6 -3.60 0.21 22.65
C GLY A 6 -3.86 -0.42 21.28
N ALA A 7 -4.60 -1.52 21.22
CA ALA A 7 -4.90 -2.22 19.95
C ALA A 7 -5.64 -1.31 18.95
N VAL A 8 -6.63 -0.54 19.42
CA VAL A 8 -7.33 0.45 18.58
C VAL A 8 -6.36 1.47 18.03
N ARG A 9 -5.46 2.04 18.85
CA ARG A 9 -4.47 3.02 18.38
C ARG A 9 -3.59 2.46 17.26
N TRP A 10 -3.08 1.23 17.40
CA TRP A 10 -2.25 0.58 16.39
C TRP A 10 -3.00 0.34 15.07
N LEU A 11 -4.25 -0.09 15.16
CA LEU A 11 -5.12 -0.25 14.00
C LEU A 11 -5.36 1.09 13.28
N ARG A 12 -5.68 2.16 14.01
CA ARG A 12 -5.89 3.50 13.43
C ARG A 12 -4.64 4.02 12.72
N VAL A 13 -3.47 3.89 13.36
CA VAL A 13 -2.18 4.26 12.75
C VAL A 13 -1.97 3.47 11.47
N SER A 14 -2.26 2.17 11.47
CA SER A 14 -2.13 1.32 10.27
C SER A 14 -3.05 1.77 9.14
N TYR A 15 -4.33 2.01 9.43
CA TYR A 15 -5.29 2.46 8.42
C TYR A 15 -4.91 3.81 7.81
N TRP A 16 -4.52 4.78 8.62
CA TRP A 16 -4.10 6.08 8.12
C TRP A 16 -2.79 6.03 7.34
N THR A 17 -1.81 5.26 7.82
CA THR A 17 -0.53 5.10 7.11
C THR A 17 -0.75 4.46 5.74
N GLY A 18 -1.58 3.41 5.68
CA GLY A 18 -1.97 2.78 4.41
C GLY A 18 -2.72 3.73 3.50
N ALA A 19 -3.73 4.43 4.01
CA ALA A 19 -4.53 5.37 3.21
C ALA A 19 -3.69 6.49 2.60
N VAL A 20 -2.75 7.06 3.37
CA VAL A 20 -1.82 8.07 2.85
C VAL A 20 -0.90 7.48 1.79
N THR A 21 -0.39 6.27 2.01
CA THR A 21 0.47 5.61 1.03
C THR A 21 -0.26 5.36 -0.29
N ASP A 22 -1.49 4.85 -0.22
CA ASP A 22 -2.32 4.57 -1.41
C ASP A 22 -2.67 5.86 -2.15
N ALA A 23 -2.99 6.94 -1.43
CA ALA A 23 -3.26 8.24 -2.04
C ALA A 23 -2.03 8.79 -2.77
N LEU A 24 -0.84 8.69 -2.16
CA LEU A 24 0.42 9.10 -2.79
C LEU A 24 0.74 8.24 -4.01
N ALA A 25 0.51 6.93 -3.94
CA ALA A 25 0.66 6.01 -5.06
C ALA A 25 -0.29 6.39 -6.21
N ALA A 26 -1.56 6.68 -5.92
CA ALA A 26 -2.51 7.13 -6.93
C ALA A 26 -2.05 8.42 -7.64
N VAL A 27 -1.54 9.39 -6.89
CA VAL A 27 -0.97 10.62 -7.46
C VAL A 27 0.22 10.31 -8.37
N GLN A 28 1.13 9.43 -7.92
CA GLN A 28 2.26 9.00 -8.74
C GLN A 28 1.79 8.29 -10.03
N MET A 29 0.72 7.51 -9.96
CA MET A 29 0.16 6.81 -11.12
C MET A 29 -0.48 7.78 -12.14
N LEU A 30 -1.12 8.84 -11.68
CA LEU A 30 -1.77 9.84 -12.53
C LEU A 30 -0.79 10.83 -13.17
N ILE A 31 0.40 11.01 -12.59
CA ILE A 31 1.39 11.99 -13.02
C ILE A 31 2.66 11.27 -13.50
N PRO A 32 2.82 11.03 -14.82
CA PRO A 32 3.94 10.26 -15.37
C PRO A 32 5.32 10.78 -15.00
N SER A 33 5.50 12.10 -14.83
CA SER A 33 6.77 12.68 -14.42
C SER A 33 7.15 12.32 -12.98
N LEU A 34 6.18 12.20 -12.06
CA LEU A 34 6.43 11.74 -10.70
C LEU A 34 6.76 10.25 -10.65
N PHE A 35 6.07 9.44 -11.47
CA PHE A 35 6.41 8.03 -11.64
C PHE A 35 7.85 7.89 -12.16
N ALA A 36 8.19 8.63 -13.21
CA ALA A 36 9.52 8.62 -13.82
C ALA A 36 10.62 9.01 -12.81
N PHE A 37 10.40 10.10 -12.07
CA PHE A 37 11.33 10.57 -11.05
C PHE A 37 11.56 9.53 -9.95
N GLY A 38 10.49 9.00 -9.36
CA GLY A 38 10.58 8.02 -8.27
C GLY A 38 11.23 6.70 -8.70
N ASN A 39 11.11 6.32 -9.96
CA ASN A 39 11.66 5.08 -10.51
C ASN A 39 13.01 5.26 -11.23
N GLY A 40 13.55 6.49 -11.30
CA GLY A 40 14.82 6.77 -11.96
C GLY A 40 14.79 6.52 -13.48
N LEU A 41 13.69 6.88 -14.14
CA LEU A 41 13.46 6.70 -15.58
C LEU A 41 13.56 8.06 -16.32
N PRO A 42 14.77 8.54 -16.70
CA PRO A 42 14.97 9.91 -17.20
C PRO A 42 14.35 10.18 -18.58
N ALA A 43 14.09 9.14 -19.38
CA ALA A 43 13.50 9.26 -20.72
C ALA A 43 12.08 8.64 -20.80
N PHE A 44 11.34 8.67 -19.69
CA PHE A 44 10.02 8.05 -19.62
C PHE A 44 8.96 8.86 -20.36
N ALA A 45 8.56 8.39 -21.54
CA ALA A 45 7.50 8.99 -22.36
C ALA A 45 6.40 7.94 -22.64
N PRO A 46 5.46 7.72 -21.71
CA PRO A 46 4.47 6.67 -21.86
C PRO A 46 3.40 7.00 -22.91
N GLY A 47 3.06 6.00 -23.72
CA GLY A 47 1.94 6.04 -24.67
C GLY A 47 0.56 5.93 -24.01
N SER A 48 -0.49 5.90 -24.83
CA SER A 48 -1.90 5.82 -24.40
C SER A 48 -2.19 4.59 -23.54
N ASP A 49 -1.63 3.44 -23.90
CA ASP A 49 -1.93 2.15 -23.27
C ASP A 49 -1.45 2.14 -21.81
N TYR A 50 -0.26 2.69 -21.57
CA TYR A 50 0.26 2.90 -20.22
C TYR A 50 -0.63 3.86 -19.43
N ARG A 51 -1.01 5.01 -20.00
CA ARG A 51 -1.87 5.99 -19.30
C ARG A 51 -3.22 5.40 -18.92
N PHE A 52 -3.81 4.58 -19.79
CA PHE A 52 -5.04 3.85 -19.51
C PHE A 52 -4.84 2.86 -18.35
N ALA A 53 -3.80 2.02 -18.40
CA ALA A 53 -3.47 1.07 -17.33
C ALA A 53 -3.23 1.77 -15.99
N MET A 54 -2.46 2.86 -15.98
CA MET A 54 -2.20 3.65 -14.78
C MET A 54 -3.44 4.35 -14.24
N GLY A 55 -4.35 4.80 -15.12
CA GLY A 55 -5.65 5.36 -14.71
C GLY A 55 -6.53 4.31 -13.99
N MET A 56 -6.54 3.08 -14.48
CA MET A 56 -7.19 1.96 -13.77
C MET A 56 -6.52 1.68 -12.42
N GLY A 57 -5.18 1.61 -12.39
CA GLY A 57 -4.41 1.42 -11.15
C GLY A 57 -4.69 2.52 -10.12
N ALA A 58 -4.66 3.79 -10.54
CA ALA A 58 -4.94 4.93 -9.68
C ALA A 58 -6.36 4.88 -9.11
N SER A 59 -7.35 4.47 -9.92
CA SER A 59 -8.74 4.31 -9.45
C SER A 59 -8.84 3.25 -8.37
N LEU A 60 -8.11 2.13 -8.50
CA LEU A 60 -8.03 1.10 -7.47
C LEU A 60 -7.36 1.63 -6.20
N MET A 61 -6.25 2.37 -6.31
CA MET A 61 -5.55 2.96 -5.15
C MET A 61 -6.41 3.98 -4.41
N LEU A 62 -7.17 4.83 -5.12
CA LEU A 62 -8.15 5.74 -4.50
C LEU A 62 -9.29 4.98 -3.82
N GLY A 63 -9.80 3.92 -4.45
CA GLY A 63 -10.79 3.03 -3.83
C GLY A 63 -10.26 2.39 -2.54
N TRP A 64 -9.00 1.95 -2.55
CA TRP A 64 -8.34 1.35 -1.38
C TRP A 64 -8.10 2.37 -0.26
N THR A 65 -7.73 3.61 -0.63
CA THR A 65 -7.63 4.74 0.30
C THR A 65 -8.95 4.93 1.06
N VAL A 66 -10.07 5.00 0.35
CA VAL A 66 -11.41 5.15 0.95
C VAL A 66 -11.77 3.94 1.80
N LEU A 67 -11.43 2.72 1.35
CA LEU A 67 -11.68 1.48 2.10
C LEU A 67 -10.94 1.47 3.45
N LEU A 68 -9.69 1.92 3.50
CA LEU A 68 -8.91 1.99 4.74
C LEU A 68 -9.46 3.05 5.70
N LEU A 69 -9.85 4.22 5.19
CA LEU A 69 -10.53 5.25 6.01
C LEU A 69 -11.90 4.78 6.51
N TRP A 70 -12.62 3.99 5.72
CA TRP A 70 -13.84 3.33 6.17
C TRP A 70 -13.57 2.28 7.25
N ALA A 71 -12.49 1.49 7.12
CA ALA A 71 -12.10 0.49 8.11
C ALA A 71 -11.77 1.11 9.47
N ASP A 72 -11.14 2.29 9.48
CA ASP A 72 -10.81 3.08 10.68
C ASP A 72 -12.04 3.40 11.55
N ARG A 73 -13.23 3.53 10.95
CA ARG A 73 -14.47 3.84 11.70
C ARG A 73 -14.90 2.71 12.64
N ARG A 74 -14.49 1.46 12.37
CA ARG A 74 -14.73 0.29 13.23
C ARG A 74 -13.51 -0.63 13.20
N PRO A 75 -12.39 -0.22 13.82
CA PRO A 75 -11.07 -0.75 13.52
C PRO A 75 -10.90 -2.22 13.93
N ILE A 76 -11.46 -2.63 15.08
CA ILE A 76 -11.38 -4.03 15.54
C ILE A 76 -12.22 -4.94 14.65
N ALA A 77 -13.46 -4.53 14.34
CA ALA A 77 -14.40 -5.31 13.54
C ALA A 77 -13.95 -5.45 12.08
N ARG A 78 -13.16 -4.50 11.57
CA ARG A 78 -12.72 -4.44 10.16
C ARG A 78 -11.22 -4.71 10.00
N ARG A 79 -10.56 -5.27 11.01
CA ARG A 79 -9.12 -5.60 10.95
C ARG A 79 -8.73 -6.50 9.77
N GLY A 80 -9.66 -7.32 9.26
CA GLY A 80 -9.46 -8.16 8.09
C GLY A 80 -8.98 -7.40 6.84
N VAL A 81 -9.33 -6.12 6.71
CA VAL A 81 -8.85 -5.26 5.60
C VAL A 81 -7.32 -5.18 5.57
N LEU A 82 -6.65 -5.21 6.73
CA LEU A 82 -5.18 -5.20 6.79
C LEU A 82 -4.58 -6.46 6.16
N LEU A 83 -5.17 -7.64 6.39
CA LEU A 83 -4.69 -8.89 5.81
C LEU A 83 -4.89 -8.92 4.28
N ILE A 84 -6.03 -8.41 3.81
CA ILE A 84 -6.30 -8.26 2.38
C ILE A 84 -5.36 -7.22 1.74
N THR A 85 -4.90 -6.23 2.51
CA THR A 85 -3.90 -5.29 2.00
C THR A 85 -2.52 -5.97 1.93
N ILE A 86 -2.19 -6.91 2.82
CA ILE A 86 -0.93 -7.65 2.71
C ILE A 86 -0.93 -8.64 1.53
N VAL A 87 -1.95 -9.50 1.39
CA VAL A 87 -1.88 -10.74 0.57
C VAL A 87 -2.84 -10.80 -0.62
N PRO A 88 -3.49 -9.71 -1.05
CA PRO A 88 -3.17 -9.42 -2.46
C PRO A 88 -2.26 -8.23 -2.70
N VAL A 89 -2.43 -7.11 -2.00
CA VAL A 89 -1.89 -5.84 -2.54
C VAL A 89 -0.37 -5.77 -2.41
N ILE A 90 0.17 -5.82 -1.19
CA ILE A 90 1.62 -5.66 -0.97
C ILE A 90 2.40 -6.78 -1.64
N VAL A 91 1.98 -8.04 -1.47
CA VAL A 91 2.66 -9.19 -2.09
C VAL A 91 2.57 -9.12 -3.63
N GLY A 92 1.40 -8.79 -4.18
CA GLY A 92 1.22 -8.66 -5.62
C GLY A 92 2.10 -7.57 -6.23
N LEU A 93 2.19 -6.40 -5.57
CA LEU A 93 3.07 -5.32 -5.99
C LEU A 93 4.54 -5.72 -5.88
N ALA A 94 4.97 -6.37 -4.80
CA ALA A 94 6.35 -6.84 -4.64
C ALA A 94 6.75 -7.84 -5.75
N ILE A 95 5.83 -8.73 -6.15
CA ILE A 95 6.05 -9.65 -7.27
C ILE A 95 6.17 -8.87 -8.59
N ASN A 96 5.28 -7.90 -8.83
CA ASN A 96 5.34 -7.06 -10.02
C ASN A 96 6.67 -6.29 -10.11
N ASP A 97 7.12 -5.69 -9.01
CA ASP A 97 8.38 -4.95 -8.94
C ASP A 97 9.57 -5.87 -9.23
N LEU A 98 9.56 -7.09 -8.70
CA LEU A 98 10.59 -8.09 -8.96
C LEU A 98 10.62 -8.50 -10.44
N VAL A 99 9.46 -8.70 -11.06
CA VAL A 99 9.35 -9.00 -12.50
C VAL A 99 9.87 -7.84 -13.33
N ALA A 100 9.50 -6.60 -13.01
CA ALA A 100 9.95 -5.40 -13.71
C ALA A 100 11.48 -5.21 -13.60
N VAL A 101 12.07 -5.47 -12.44
CA VAL A 101 13.53 -5.44 -12.24
C VAL A 101 14.22 -6.55 -13.05
N ARG A 102 13.70 -7.78 -13.02
CA ARG A 102 14.28 -8.91 -13.77
C ARG A 102 14.17 -8.74 -15.28
N ALA A 103 13.12 -8.07 -15.76
CA ALA A 103 12.94 -7.74 -17.17
C ALA A 103 13.82 -6.54 -17.63
N GLY A 104 14.56 -5.90 -16.72
CA GLY A 104 15.39 -4.73 -17.02
C GLY A 104 14.59 -3.44 -17.21
N PHE A 105 13.30 -3.42 -16.89
CA PHE A 105 12.45 -2.23 -16.99
C PHE A 105 12.73 -1.23 -15.87
N LEU A 106 12.97 -1.71 -14.64
CA LEU A 106 13.29 -0.88 -13.48
C LEU A 106 14.68 -1.21 -12.92
N PRO A 107 15.49 -0.20 -12.57
CA PRO A 107 16.76 -0.46 -11.91
C PRO A 107 16.52 -0.86 -10.45
N ALA A 108 17.10 -1.98 -9.99
CA ALA A 108 16.89 -2.51 -8.63
C ALA A 108 17.12 -1.48 -7.51
N ARG A 109 18.13 -0.61 -7.68
CA ARG A 109 18.44 0.48 -6.73
C ARG A 109 17.29 1.46 -6.52
N SER A 110 16.47 1.70 -7.56
CA SER A 110 15.30 2.58 -7.46
C SER A 110 14.14 1.93 -6.69
N GLN A 111 14.10 0.59 -6.67
CA GLN A 111 13.04 -0.19 -6.02
C GLN A 111 13.34 -0.50 -4.55
N ALA A 112 14.60 -0.38 -4.11
CA ALA A 112 14.97 -0.62 -2.72
C ALA A 112 14.13 0.18 -1.71
N PRO A 113 13.86 1.49 -1.89
CA PRO A 113 12.97 2.24 -1.00
C PRO A 113 11.54 1.70 -0.97
N VAL A 114 11.02 1.27 -2.13
CA VAL A 114 9.67 0.70 -2.26
C VAL A 114 9.56 -0.62 -1.50
N TRP A 115 10.55 -1.51 -1.65
CA TRP A 115 10.58 -2.77 -0.90
C TRP A 115 10.70 -2.56 0.61
N VAL A 116 11.52 -1.60 1.05
CA VAL A 116 11.60 -1.23 2.47
C VAL A 116 10.25 -0.75 2.99
N LEU A 117 9.58 0.15 2.24
CA LEU A 117 8.24 0.63 2.60
C LEU A 117 7.22 -0.53 2.66
N GLN A 118 7.20 -1.41 1.66
CA GLN A 118 6.32 -2.58 1.61
C GLN A 118 6.54 -3.51 2.82
N LEU A 119 7.80 -3.78 3.19
CA LEU A 119 8.14 -4.60 4.36
C LEU A 119 7.69 -3.95 5.68
N VAL A 120 7.92 -2.64 5.82
CA VAL A 120 7.50 -1.87 7.00
C VAL A 120 5.97 -1.87 7.14
N LEU A 121 5.24 -1.63 6.05
CA LEU A 121 3.78 -1.66 6.04
C LEU A 121 3.25 -3.06 6.35
N ALA A 122 3.80 -4.10 5.72
CA ALA A 122 3.39 -5.47 5.98
C ALA A 122 3.60 -5.85 7.45
N ALA A 123 4.75 -5.48 8.03
CA ALA A 123 5.04 -5.71 9.45
C ALA A 123 4.06 -4.94 10.36
N LEU A 124 3.85 -3.64 10.09
CA LEU A 124 2.90 -2.81 10.83
C LEU A 124 1.48 -3.40 10.78
N PHE A 125 1.01 -3.82 9.61
CA PHE A 125 -0.33 -4.37 9.41
C PHE A 125 -0.48 -5.73 10.08
N ALA A 126 0.53 -6.61 9.98
CA ALA A 126 0.51 -7.91 10.63
C ALA A 126 0.47 -7.78 12.16
N VAL A 127 1.29 -6.88 12.73
CA VAL A 127 1.29 -6.62 14.19
C VAL A 127 -0.06 -6.07 14.64
N SER A 128 -0.61 -5.08 13.92
CA SER A 128 -1.90 -4.47 14.27
C SER A 128 -3.07 -5.46 14.13
N TYR A 129 -3.05 -6.30 13.10
CA TYR A 129 -4.03 -7.37 12.92
C TYR A 129 -4.01 -8.36 14.10
N ARG A 130 -2.81 -8.82 14.50
CA ARG A 130 -2.66 -9.75 15.63
C ARG A 130 -3.13 -9.13 16.95
N ARG A 131 -2.78 -7.87 17.22
CA ARG A 131 -3.23 -7.15 18.42
C ARG A 131 -4.75 -6.98 18.45
N GLY A 132 -5.36 -6.57 17.34
CA GLY A 132 -6.81 -6.47 17.23
C GLY A 132 -7.53 -7.83 17.33
N GLY A 133 -6.86 -8.92 16.96
CA GLY A 133 -7.36 -10.28 17.08
C GLY A 133 -7.50 -10.74 18.52
N ARG A 134 -6.50 -10.47 19.37
CA ARG A 134 -6.51 -10.85 20.79
C ARG A 134 -7.68 -10.21 21.53
N VAL A 135 -7.80 -8.89 21.40
CA VAL A 135 -8.87 -8.10 22.05
C VAL A 135 -10.27 -8.49 21.58
N ALA A 136 -10.42 -9.08 20.40
CA ALA A 136 -11.73 -9.51 19.90
C ALA A 136 -12.11 -10.93 20.31
N ALA A 137 -11.18 -11.70 20.90
CA ALA A 137 -11.41 -13.04 21.40
C ALA A 137 -11.68 -13.05 22.93
N ASP A 138 -11.35 -11.95 23.62
CA ASP A 138 -11.68 -11.67 25.02
C ASP A 138 -13.09 -11.08 25.16
#